data_AF-A0A3A8HZ40-F1
#
_entry.id   AF-A0A3A8HZ40-F1
#
_cell.length_a   1.000
_cell.length_b   1.000
_cell.length_c   1.000
_cell.angle_alpha   90.00
_cell.angle_beta   90.00
_cell.angle_gamma   90.00
#
_symmetry.space_group_name_H-M   'P 1'
#
loop_
_entity.id
_entity.type
_entity.pdbx_description
1 polymer ?
#
loop_
_entity_poly.entity_id
_entity_poly.type
_entity_poly.pdbx_seq_one_letter_code
_entity_poly.pdbx_strand_id
1 'polypeptide(L)' 'MDNVVQEVTRQLNQVAAGATFGQETDLRNVLGLSSLALVSLLTQLCEAFNVDMLTLTDADLAKLDTVGDLVGLFTRVRGQ' A
#
# COMPACT_ATOMS: atom_id res chain seq x y z
N MET A 1 -7.17 13.57 4.50
CA MET A 1 -7.36 12.15 4.12
C MET A 1 -6.80 11.89 2.72
N ASP A 2 -6.87 12.87 1.81
CA ASP A 2 -6.46 12.75 0.40
C ASP A 2 -4.96 12.48 0.15
N ASN A 3 -4.09 12.91 1.06
CA ASN A 3 -2.63 12.79 0.86
C ASN A 3 -2.15 11.32 0.89
N VAL A 4 -2.75 10.46 1.72
CA VAL A 4 -2.36 9.03 1.78
C VAL A 4 -2.82 8.31 0.51
N VAL A 5 -4.06 8.56 0.07
CA VAL A 5 -4.63 7.94 -1.13
C VAL A 5 -3.80 8.30 -2.37
N GLN A 6 -3.43 9.58 -2.52
CA GLN A 6 -2.63 10.06 -3.64
C GLN A 6 -1.25 9.41 -3.67
N GLU A 7 -0.55 9.34 -2.54
CA GLU A 7 0.79 8.74 -2.48
C GLU A 7 0.74 7.22 -2.69
N VAL A 8 -0.21 6.51 -2.09
CA VAL A 8 -0.43 5.08 -2.33
C VAL A 8 -0.66 4.80 -3.81
N THR A 9 -1.55 5.56 -4.45
CA THR A 9 -1.85 5.42 -5.88
C THR A 9 -0.64 5.75 -6.75
N ARG A 10 0.18 6.72 -6.33
CA ARG A 10 1.42 7.09 -7.03
C ARG A 10 2.47 6.00 -6.94
N GLN A 11 2.68 5.40 -5.77
CA GLN A 11 3.64 4.30 -5.62
C GLN A 11 3.15 3.04 -6.36
N LEU A 12 1.85 2.75 -6.32
CA LEU A 12 1.28 1.68 -7.12
C LEU A 12 1.49 1.89 -8.62
N ASN A 13 1.37 3.11 -9.12
CA ASN A 13 1.66 3.42 -10.53
C ASN A 13 3.13 3.25 -10.92
N GLN A 14 4.05 3.40 -9.96
CA GLN A 14 5.47 3.15 -10.22
C GLN A 14 5.78 1.66 -10.29
N VAL A 15 5.10 0.84 -9.49
CA VAL A 15 5.29 -0.61 -9.45
C VAL A 15 4.52 -1.31 -10.57
N ALA A 16 3.29 -0.86 -10.83
CA ALA A 16 2.40 -1.36 -11.86
C ALA A 16 2.12 -0.24 -12.88
N ALA A 17 2.94 -0.20 -13.93
CA ALA A 17 2.99 0.90 -14.88
C ALA A 17 1.63 1.18 -15.56
N GLY A 18 1.09 2.38 -15.32
CA GLY A 18 0.07 3.00 -16.16
C GLY A 18 -1.39 2.57 -15.93
N ALA A 19 -1.69 1.92 -14.81
CA ALA A 19 -3.07 1.57 -14.46
C ALA A 19 -3.69 2.59 -13.48
N THR A 20 -4.97 2.90 -13.70
CA THR A 20 -5.74 3.70 -12.75
C THR A 20 -6.28 2.75 -11.67
N PHE A 21 -5.91 2.97 -10.42
CA PHE A 21 -6.33 2.14 -9.30
C PHE A 21 -7.46 2.81 -8.52
N GLY A 22 -8.54 2.07 -8.29
CA GLY A 22 -9.59 2.44 -7.35
C GLY A 22 -9.37 1.76 -5.99
N GLN A 23 -10.10 2.19 -4.95
CA GLN A 23 -9.99 1.57 -3.63
C GLN A 23 -10.38 0.08 -3.64
N GLU A 24 -11.31 -0.31 -4.50
CA GLU A 24 -11.77 -1.70 -4.66
C GLU A 24 -10.82 -2.53 -5.54
N THR A 25 -9.73 -1.95 -6.06
CA THR A 25 -8.80 -2.67 -6.90
C THR A 25 -7.99 -3.68 -6.09
N ASP A 26 -7.97 -4.91 -6.58
CA ASP A 26 -7.25 -6.03 -5.98
C ASP A 26 -5.73 -5.88 -6.17
N LEU A 27 -5.00 -5.78 -5.05
CA LEU A 27 -3.54 -5.59 -5.05
C LEU A 27 -2.80 -6.79 -5.62
N ARG A 28 -3.31 -8.00 -5.40
CA ARG A 28 -2.66 -9.23 -5.86
C ARG A 28 -2.74 -9.35 -7.38
N ASN A 29 -3.83 -8.89 -7.97
CA ASN A 29 -3.96 -8.80 -9.42
C ASN A 29 -3.08 -7.70 -10.01
N VAL A 30 -2.91 -6.57 -9.30
CA VAL A 30 -2.11 -5.42 -9.76
C VAL A 30 -0.61 -5.67 -9.69
N LEU A 31 -0.13 -6.16 -8.55
CA LEU A 31 1.28 -6.39 -8.29
C LEU A 31 1.76 -7.73 -8.88
N GLY A 32 0.83 -8.49 -9.47
CA GLY A 32 0.98 -9.93 -9.66
C GLY A 32 1.10 -10.64 -8.32
N LEU A 33 1.03 -11.98 -8.31
CA LEU A 33 1.24 -12.81 -7.12
C LEU A 33 2.67 -12.72 -6.53
N SER A 34 3.44 -11.70 -6.89
CA SER A 34 4.83 -11.52 -6.52
C SER A 34 4.91 -10.81 -5.17
N SER A 35 5.20 -11.60 -4.13
CA SER A 35 5.47 -11.10 -2.77
C SER A 35 6.55 -10.02 -2.72
N LEU A 36 7.49 -10.03 -3.67
CA LEU A 36 8.54 -9.02 -3.78
C LEU A 36 7.99 -7.63 -4.15
N ALA A 37 7.01 -7.56 -5.05
CA ALA A 37 6.41 -6.29 -5.46
C ALA A 37 5.61 -5.67 -4.30
N LEU A 38 4.90 -6.51 -3.53
CA LEU A 38 4.20 -6.08 -2.32
C LEU A 38 5.17 -5.57 -1.25
N VAL A 39 6.24 -6.30 -0.96
CA VAL A 39 7.25 -5.86 0.01
C VAL A 39 7.89 -4.55 -0.43
N SER A 40 8.27 -4.43 -1.70
CA SER A 40 8.85 -3.19 -2.24
C SER A 40 7.90 -1.99 -2.11
N LEU A 41 6.61 -2.20 -2.40
CA LEU A 41 5.58 -1.16 -2.25
C LEU A 41 5.45 -0.74 -0.77
N LEU A 42 5.38 -1.71 0.14
CA LEU A 42 5.26 -1.44 1.57
C LEU A 42 6.48 -0.69 2.11
N THR A 43 7.69 -1.08 1.74
CA THR A 43 8.91 -0.38 2.14
C THR A 43 8.90 1.07 1.66
N GLN A 44 8.55 1.32 0.39
CA GLN A 44 8.48 2.69 -0.15
C GLN A 44 7.43 3.55 0.54
N LEU A 45 6.28 2.98 0.91
CA LEU A 45 5.23 3.70 1.63
C LEU A 45 5.64 3.98 3.08
N CYS A 46 6.28 3.03 3.75
CA CYS A 46 6.87 3.24 5.07
C CYS A 46 7.89 4.40 5.05
N GLU A 47 8.79 4.43 4.06
CA GLU A 47 9.73 5.54 3.91
C GLU A 47 9.03 6.88 3.59
N ALA A 48 8.06 6.88 2.68
CA ALA A 48 7.33 8.09 2.29
C ALA A 48 6.54 8.72 3.45
N PHE A 49 5.99 7.88 4.34
CA PHE A 49 5.23 8.34 5.51
C PHE A 49 6.05 8.39 6.80
N ASN A 50 7.34 8.06 6.75
CA ASN A 50 8.21 7.94 7.92
C ASN A 50 7.61 7.01 9.00
N VAL A 51 7.04 5.89 8.56
CA VAL A 51 6.46 4.84 9.40
C VAL A 51 7.47 3.71 9.53
N ASP A 52 7.75 3.30 10.76
CA ASP A 52 8.59 2.13 11.03
C ASP A 52 7.92 0.86 10.52
N MET A 53 8.61 0.10 9.66
CA MET A 53 8.08 -1.15 9.10
C MET A 53 7.77 -2.19 10.19
N LEU A 54 8.45 -2.11 11.34
CA LEU A 54 8.20 -2.94 12.53
C LEU A 54 6.84 -2.68 13.20
N THR A 55 6.17 -1.59 12.86
CA THR A 55 4.81 -1.30 13.36
C THR A 55 3.73 -2.06 12.60
N LEU A 56 4.05 -2.59 11.41
CA LEU A 56 3.13 -3.40 10.62
C LEU A 56 3.10 -4.82 11.17
N THR A 57 1.92 -5.29 11.58
CA THR A 57 1.75 -6.65 12.10
C THR A 57 1.41 -7.64 10.98
N ASP A 58 1.66 -8.93 11.19
CA ASP A 58 1.21 -9.99 10.27
C ASP A 58 -0.30 -9.94 10.02
N ALA A 59 -1.09 -9.50 11.02
CA ALA A 59 -2.53 -9.35 10.90
C ALA A 59 -2.95 -8.16 10.01
N ASP A 60 -2.13 -7.11 9.96
CA ASP A 60 -2.34 -5.99 9.03
C ASP A 60 -1.99 -6.43 7.60
N LEU A 61 -0.87 -7.13 7.43
CA LEU A 61 -0.44 -7.66 6.14
C LEU A 61 -1.42 -8.68 5.57
N ALA A 62 -2.00 -9.53 6.41
CA ALA A 62 -2.99 -10.53 6.01
C ALA A 62 -4.31 -9.93 5.49
N LYS A 63 -4.59 -8.65 5.79
CA LYS A 63 -5.80 -7.94 5.35
C LYS A 63 -5.58 -7.09 4.10
N LEU A 64 -4.36 -7.06 3.55
CA LEU A 64 -4.03 -6.27 2.37
C LEU A 64 -4.45 -7.00 1.08
N ASP A 65 -5.76 -7.03 0.83
CA ASP A 65 -6.31 -7.57 -0.42
C ASP A 65 -6.55 -6.47 -1.47
N THR A 66 -6.98 -5.28 -1.03
CA THR A 66 -7.31 -4.17 -1.92
C THR A 66 -6.46 -2.92 -1.68
N VAL A 67 -6.43 -2.02 -2.66
CA VAL A 67 -5.79 -0.71 -2.51
C VAL A 67 -6.42 0.09 -1.35
N GLY A 68 -7.73 -0.06 -1.12
CA GLY A 68 -8.43 0.53 0.01
C GLY A 68 -7.90 0.05 1.36
N ASP A 69 -7.56 -1.23 1.48
CA ASP A 69 -6.96 -1.79 2.69
C ASP A 69 -5.57 -1.19 2.96
N LEU A 70 -4.77 -1.01 1.90
CA LEU A 70 -3.45 -0.35 1.99
C LEU A 70 -3.58 1.10 2.45
N VAL A 71 -4.50 1.85 1.85
CA VAL A 71 -4.79 3.23 2.24
C VAL A 71 -5.29 3.30 3.69
N GLY A 72 -6.17 2.38 4.08
CA GLY A 72 -6.69 2.28 5.45
C GLY A 72 -5.59 2.01 6.46
N LEU A 73 -4.67 1.09 6.14
CA LEU A 73 -3.50 0.77 6.96
C LEU A 73 -2.63 2.02 7.17
N PHE A 74 -2.16 2.65 6.10
CA PHE A 74 -1.28 3.82 6.18
C PHE A 74 -1.96 5.06 6.78
N THR A 75 -3.27 5.19 6.62
CA THR A 75 -4.06 6.23 7.31
C THR A 75 -4.07 5.99 8.83
N ARG A 76 -4.19 4.73 9.26
CA ARG A 76 -4.17 4.35 10.67
C ARG A 76 -2.79 4.54 11.30
N VAL A 77 -1.73 4.01 10.68
CA VAL A 77 -0.38 4.06 11.27
C VAL A 77 0.25 5.45 11.24
N ARG A 78 -0.11 6.31 10.26
CA ARG A 78 0.31 7.72 10.26
C ARG A 78 -0.40 8.56 11.33
N GLY A 79 -1.60 8.15 11.74
CA GLY A 79 -2.41 8.85 12.74
C GLY A 79 -2.07 8.49 14.19
N GLN A 80 -1.17 7.51 14.41
CA GLN A 80 -0.64 7.12 15.70
C GLN A 80 0.67 7.86 15.99
#